data_AF-A0A5A7RUS6-F1
#
_entry.id   AF-A0A5A7RUS6-F1
#
_cell.length_a   1.000
_cell.length_b   1.000
_cell.length_c   1.000
_cell.angle_alpha   90.00
_cell.angle_beta   90.00
_cell.angle_gamma   90.00
#
_symmetry.space_group_name_H-M   'P 1'
#
loop_
_entity.id
_entity.type
_entity.pdbx_description
1 polymer ?
#
loop_
_entity_poly.entity_id
_entity_poly.type
_entity_poly.pdbx_seq_one_letter_code
_entity_poly.pdbx_strand_id
1 'polypeptide(L)'
;MADVETKDKLYAFEEKLRRRYSLLSKLFILLTVLLVSWVVIVIFSVYILRYGYNWALLPLNDWILLVSILFLIFIVLELIFYFHYSSVKNKIVELEKPKPEFINGKRVHVYTYPEGVEGGIFSKTYVGIDEHNVLRLRTLMVPPDELWSQKTSGQNTQDIEPSQGQSSKEEEEKK
;
A
#
# COMPACT_ATOMS: atom_id res chain seq x y z
N MET A 1 -6.08 -21.75 1.05
CA MET A 1 -4.64 -21.71 1.35
C MET A 1 -3.80 -21.28 0.15
N ALA A 2 -3.99 -21.81 -1.06
CA ALA A 2 -3.22 -21.42 -2.26
C ALA A 2 -3.31 -19.93 -2.66
N ASP A 3 -4.40 -19.24 -2.34
CA ASP A 3 -4.64 -17.81 -2.66
C ASP A 3 -3.83 -16.85 -1.78
N VAL A 4 -3.47 -17.25 -0.56
CA VAL A 4 -2.73 -16.41 0.40
C VAL A 4 -1.24 -16.44 0.09
N GLU A 5 -0.69 -17.63 -0.16
CA GLU A 5 0.73 -17.79 -0.50
C GLU A 5 1.09 -17.12 -1.84
N THR A 6 0.17 -17.10 -2.80
CA THR A 6 0.37 -16.39 -4.07
C THR A 6 0.34 -14.88 -3.91
N LYS A 7 -0.51 -14.36 -3.01
CA LYS A 7 -0.54 -12.93 -2.67
C LYS A 7 0.74 -12.49 -1.98
N ASP A 8 1.20 -13.23 -0.97
CA ASP A 8 2.44 -12.91 -0.25
C ASP A 8 3.67 -12.90 -1.17
N LYS A 9 3.75 -13.86 -2.10
CA LYS A 9 4.79 -13.90 -3.13
C LYS A 9 4.72 -12.70 -4.07
N LEU A 10 3.52 -12.26 -4.45
CA LEU A 10 3.34 -11.08 -5.30
C LEU A 10 3.77 -9.80 -4.59
N TYR A 11 3.36 -9.60 -3.33
CA TYR A 11 3.74 -8.41 -2.55
C TYR A 11 5.25 -8.35 -2.30
N ALA A 12 5.87 -9.47 -1.93
CA ALA A 12 7.33 -9.55 -1.76
C ALA A 12 8.09 -9.27 -3.07
N PHE A 13 7.51 -9.65 -4.20
CA PHE A 13 8.07 -9.36 -5.52
C PHE A 13 7.92 -7.88 -5.88
N GLU A 14 6.75 -7.28 -5.64
CA GLU A 14 6.49 -5.85 -5.84
C GLU A 14 7.45 -4.99 -5.01
N GLU A 15 7.65 -5.33 -3.74
CA GLU A 15 8.55 -4.58 -2.86
C GLU A 15 10.01 -4.63 -3.34
N LYS A 16 10.46 -5.80 -3.81
CA LYS A 16 11.78 -5.97 -4.45
C LYS A 16 11.90 -5.14 -5.73
N LEU A 17 10.88 -5.14 -6.57
CA LEU A 17 10.82 -4.35 -7.80
C LEU A 17 10.84 -2.86 -7.52
N ARG A 18 10.01 -2.38 -6.58
CA ARG A 18 9.93 -0.98 -6.19
C ARG A 18 11.27 -0.47 -5.67
N ARG A 19 11.96 -1.27 -4.84
CA ARG A 19 13.28 -0.91 -4.32
C ARG A 19 14.33 -0.83 -5.42
N ARG A 20 14.36 -1.80 -6.34
CA ARG A 20 15.27 -1.78 -7.49
C ARG A 20 14.98 -0.62 -8.44
N TYR A 21 13.71 -0.34 -8.71
CA TYR A 21 13.29 0.76 -9.57
C TYR A 21 13.69 2.12 -8.97
N SER A 22 13.50 2.30 -7.66
CA SER A 22 13.92 3.54 -6.98
C SER A 22 15.44 3.75 -7.06
N LEU A 23 16.23 2.68 -6.91
CA LEU A 23 17.68 2.76 -7.02
C LEU A 23 18.12 3.02 -8.47
N LEU A 24 17.55 2.32 -9.44
CA LEU A 24 17.85 2.49 -10.86
C LEU A 24 17.46 3.90 -11.33
N SER A 25 16.27 4.38 -11.00
CA SER A 25 15.82 5.74 -11.33
C SER A 25 16.76 6.81 -10.76
N LYS A 26 17.20 6.67 -9.50
CA LYS A 26 18.21 7.58 -8.91
C LYS A 26 19.55 7.51 -9.66
N LEU A 27 20.01 6.31 -10.00
CA LEU A 27 21.24 6.11 -10.76
C LEU A 27 21.12 6.75 -12.16
N PHE A 28 19.99 6.59 -12.84
CA PHE A 28 19.73 7.21 -14.13
C PHE A 28 19.80 8.73 -14.02
N ILE A 29 19.09 9.34 -13.07
CA ILE A 29 19.12 10.80 -12.88
C ILE A 29 20.56 11.29 -12.64
N LEU A 30 21.30 10.62 -11.75
CA LEU A 30 22.68 10.99 -11.44
C LEU A 30 23.58 10.86 -12.67
N LEU A 31 23.42 9.78 -13.45
CA LEU A 31 24.17 9.55 -14.67
C LEU A 31 23.82 10.59 -15.75
N THR A 32 22.54 10.96 -15.89
CA THR A 32 22.10 12.00 -16.83
C THR A 32 22.69 13.36 -16.48
N VAL A 33 22.65 13.74 -15.20
CA VAL A 33 23.25 15.01 -14.74
C VAL A 33 24.76 15.03 -15.00
N LEU A 34 25.45 13.93 -14.71
CA LEU A 34 26.88 13.79 -14.97
C LEU A 34 27.20 13.91 -16.46
N LEU A 35 26.42 13.22 -17.31
CA LEU A 35 26.59 13.21 -18.76
C LEU A 35 26.34 14.60 -19.38
N VAL A 36 25.26 15.28 -18.97
CA VAL A 36 24.96 16.64 -19.43
C VAL A 36 26.05 17.61 -19.00
N SER A 37 26.49 17.54 -17.73
CA SER A 37 27.60 18.34 -17.22
C SER A 37 28.87 18.12 -18.04
N TRP A 38 29.19 16.87 -18.38
CA TRP A 38 30.32 16.53 -19.25
C TRP A 38 30.22 17.18 -20.63
N VAL A 39 29.06 17.09 -21.29
CA VAL A 39 28.86 17.73 -22.60
C VAL A 39 29.02 19.25 -22.52
N VAL A 40 28.53 19.89 -21.45
CA VAL A 40 28.72 21.33 -21.25
C VAL A 40 30.20 21.68 -21.12
N ILE A 41 30.99 20.88 -20.39
CA ILE A 41 32.45 21.06 -20.30
C ILE A 41 33.10 20.93 -21.68
N VAL A 42 32.71 19.93 -22.47
CA VAL A 42 33.23 19.74 -23.84
C VAL A 42 32.93 20.95 -24.71
N ILE A 43 31.69 21.45 -24.68
CA ILE A 43 31.29 22.67 -25.41
C ILE A 43 32.11 23.86 -24.93
N PHE A 44 32.17 24.10 -23.61
CA PHE A 44 32.87 25.24 -23.03
C PHE A 44 34.36 25.26 -23.42
N SER A 45 35.03 24.10 -23.36
CA SER A 45 36.44 23.97 -23.75
C SER A 45 36.69 24.24 -25.23
N VAL A 46 35.79 23.83 -26.13
CA VAL A 46 35.92 24.10 -27.56
C VAL A 46 35.69 25.59 -27.85
N TYR A 47 34.64 26.19 -27.28
CA TYR A 47 34.24 27.56 -27.60
C TYR A 47 35.06 28.65 -26.90
N ILE A 48 35.45 28.44 -25.64
CA ILE A 48 36.11 29.47 -24.82
C ILE A 48 37.60 29.25 -24.73
N LEU A 49 38.04 28.02 -24.44
CA LEU A 49 39.47 27.70 -24.34
C LEU A 49 40.11 27.48 -25.72
N ARG A 50 39.30 27.41 -26.79
CA ARG A 50 39.73 27.09 -28.16
C ARG A 50 40.57 25.82 -28.23
N TYR A 51 40.31 24.86 -27.34
CA TYR A 51 40.88 23.54 -27.50
C TYR A 51 40.35 22.95 -28.81
N GLY A 52 41.26 22.44 -29.64
CA GLY A 52 40.90 21.90 -30.95
C GLY A 52 39.80 20.85 -30.85
N TYR A 53 38.96 20.73 -31.87
CA TYR A 53 37.72 19.92 -31.84
C TYR A 53 37.88 18.47 -31.37
N ASN A 54 39.09 17.90 -31.40
CA ASN A 54 39.37 16.50 -31.05
C ASN A 54 40.00 16.32 -29.66
N TRP A 55 40.10 17.37 -28.84
CA TRP A 55 40.78 17.29 -27.53
C TRP A 55 40.07 16.33 -26.55
N ALA A 56 38.75 16.17 -26.69
CA ALA A 56 37.90 15.36 -25.81
C ALA A 56 37.72 13.92 -26.30
N LEU A 57 38.77 13.30 -26.86
CA LEU A 57 38.80 11.96 -27.48
C LEU A 57 37.96 11.80 -28.77
N LEU A 58 36.80 12.46 -28.82
CA LEU A 58 35.84 12.49 -29.92
C LEU A 58 35.48 13.94 -30.26
N PRO A 59 35.14 14.24 -31.53
CA PRO A 59 34.64 15.55 -31.92
C PRO A 59 33.26 15.82 -31.31
N LEU A 60 32.94 17.11 -31.17
CA LEU A 60 31.71 17.60 -30.51
C LEU A 60 30.42 17.01 -31.14
N ASN A 61 30.39 16.84 -32.47
CA ASN A 61 29.27 16.21 -33.17
C ASN A 61 29.05 14.74 -32.75
N ASP A 62 30.13 13.98 -32.59
CA ASP A 62 30.05 12.58 -32.20
C ASP A 62 29.63 12.43 -30.74
N TRP A 63 30.07 13.35 -29.86
CA TRP A 63 29.60 13.43 -28.48
C TRP A 63 28.09 13.66 -28.40
N ILE A 64 27.56 14.59 -29.21
CA ILE A 64 26.12 14.87 -29.27
C ILE A 64 25.35 13.65 -29.78
N LEU A 65 25.86 12.98 -30.82
CA LEU A 65 25.27 11.74 -31.33
C LEU A 65 25.25 10.64 -30.27
N LEU A 66 26.37 10.42 -29.57
CA LEU A 66 26.49 9.40 -28.53
C LEU A 66 25.50 9.67 -27.39
N VAL A 67 25.43 10.91 -26.91
CA VAL A 67 24.47 11.30 -25.87
C VAL A 67 23.03 11.12 -26.35
N SER A 68 22.71 11.48 -27.59
CA SER A 68 21.38 11.29 -28.17
C SER A 68 20.98 9.81 -28.20
N ILE A 69 21.87 8.93 -28.67
CA ILE A 69 21.63 7.48 -28.70
C ILE A 69 21.45 6.92 -27.29
N LEU A 70 22.32 7.32 -26.35
CA LEU A 70 22.23 6.86 -24.97
C LEU A 70 20.92 7.30 -24.31
N PHE A 71 20.48 8.53 -24.58
CA PHE A 71 19.21 9.06 -24.08
C PHE A 71 18.02 8.27 -24.65
N LEU A 72 18.06 7.92 -25.94
CA LEU A 72 17.03 7.07 -26.56
C LEU A 72 16.96 5.70 -25.87
N ILE A 73 18.10 5.07 -25.61
CA ILE A 73 18.18 3.79 -24.89
C ILE A 73 17.56 3.92 -23.49
N PHE A 74 17.86 5.01 -22.77
CA PHE A 74 17.28 5.25 -21.45
C PHE A 74 15.75 5.38 -21.50
N ILE A 75 15.21 6.12 -22.47
CA ILE A 75 13.76 6.25 -22.65
C ILE A 75 13.13 4.87 -22.89
N VAL A 76 13.74 4.04 -23.74
CA VAL A 76 13.22 2.68 -24.01
C VAL A 76 13.24 1.82 -22.75
N LEU A 77 14.32 1.85 -21.97
CA LEU A 77 14.40 1.12 -20.70
C LEU A 77 13.31 1.58 -19.72
N GLU A 78 13.11 2.90 -19.59
CA GLU A 78 12.09 3.46 -18.71
C GLU A 78 10.69 3.02 -19.13
N LEU A 79 10.41 2.99 -20.43
CA LEU A 79 9.14 2.50 -20.98
C LEU A 79 8.91 1.02 -20.63
N ILE A 80 9.93 0.18 -20.80
CA ILE A 80 9.86 -1.25 -20.48
C ILE A 80 9.57 -1.45 -18.99
N PHE A 81 10.28 -0.72 -18.13
CA PHE A 81 10.07 -0.79 -16.69
C PHE A 81 8.68 -0.30 -16.29
N TYR A 82 8.21 0.81 -16.88
CA TYR A 82 6.87 1.33 -16.64
C TYR A 82 5.79 0.32 -17.03
N PHE A 83 5.91 -0.28 -18.21
CA PHE A 83 4.94 -1.27 -18.69
C PHE A 83 4.93 -2.53 -17.80
N HIS A 84 6.11 -2.98 -17.36
CA HIS A 84 6.22 -4.11 -16.46
C HIS A 84 5.59 -3.81 -15.09
N TYR A 85 5.86 -2.64 -14.51
CA TYR A 85 5.24 -2.21 -13.26
C TYR A 85 3.72 -2.10 -13.38
N SER A 86 3.23 -1.48 -14.46
CA SER A 86 1.79 -1.35 -14.71
C SER A 86 1.11 -2.71 -14.86
N SER A 87 1.75 -3.67 -15.53
CA SER A 87 1.21 -5.03 -15.69
C SER A 87 1.09 -5.77 -14.35
N VAL A 88 2.06 -5.61 -13.46
CA VAL A 88 2.03 -6.23 -12.11
C VAL A 88 0.97 -5.58 -11.24
N LYS A 89 0.89 -4.24 -11.24
CA LYS A 89 -0.11 -3.50 -10.47
C LYS A 89 -1.54 -3.87 -10.86
N ASN A 90 -1.81 -4.01 -12.16
CA ASN A 90 -3.14 -4.41 -12.64
C ASN A 90 -3.52 -5.82 -12.16
N LYS A 91 -2.58 -6.76 -12.13
CA LYS A 91 -2.82 -8.12 -11.60
C LYS A 91 -3.16 -8.11 -10.11
N ILE A 92 -2.53 -7.24 -9.32
CA ILE A 92 -2.82 -7.11 -7.87
C ILE A 92 -4.23 -6.57 -7.66
N VAL A 93 -4.60 -5.51 -8.39
CA VAL A 93 -5.95 -4.92 -8.32
C VAL A 93 -7.03 -5.93 -8.73
N GLU A 94 -6.75 -6.83 -9.68
CA GLU A 94 -7.66 -7.92 -10.04
C GLU A 94 -7.78 -9.01 -8.97
N LEU A 95 -6.70 -9.30 -8.23
CA LEU A 95 -6.66 -10.27 -7.13
C LEU A 95 -7.32 -9.76 -5.83
N GLU A 96 -7.35 -8.44 -5.66
CA GLU A 96 -7.93 -7.74 -4.50
C GLU A 96 -9.45 -7.54 -4.63
N LYS A 97 -9.99 -7.61 -5.85
CA LYS A 97 -11.43 -7.63 -6.05
C LYS A 97 -12.01 -8.93 -5.45
N PRO A 98 -13.03 -8.84 -4.58
CA PRO A 98 -13.67 -10.04 -4.04
C PRO A 98 -14.18 -10.87 -5.21
N LYS A 99 -13.78 -12.16 -5.27
CA LYS A 99 -14.30 -13.09 -6.27
C LYS A 99 -15.83 -13.06 -6.16
N PRO A 100 -16.56 -12.85 -7.27
CA PRO A 100 -18.01 -12.78 -7.22
C PRO A 100 -18.56 -14.07 -6.62
N GLU A 101 -19.19 -13.98 -5.45
CA GLU A 101 -19.86 -15.13 -4.84
C GLU A 101 -21.13 -15.42 -5.65
N PHE A 102 -21.38 -16.69 -5.93
CA PHE A 102 -22.62 -17.15 -6.57
C PHE A 102 -23.41 -17.99 -5.58
N ILE A 103 -24.69 -17.67 -5.37
CA ILE A 103 -25.62 -18.46 -4.57
C ILE A 103 -26.73 -18.93 -5.49
N ASN A 104 -26.96 -20.25 -5.58
CA ASN A 104 -27.95 -20.86 -6.47
C ASN A 104 -27.82 -20.40 -7.94
N GLY A 105 -26.59 -20.26 -8.44
CA GLY A 105 -26.31 -19.81 -9.81
C GLY A 105 -26.50 -18.31 -10.07
N LYS A 106 -26.90 -17.53 -9.06
CA LYS A 106 -27.10 -16.09 -9.16
C LYS A 106 -25.90 -15.32 -8.60
N ARG A 107 -25.49 -14.24 -9.28
CA ARG A 107 -24.38 -13.36 -8.86
C ARG A 107 -24.80 -12.59 -7.61
N VAL A 108 -23.98 -12.65 -6.57
CA VAL A 108 -24.23 -11.94 -5.31
C VAL A 108 -23.46 -10.63 -5.28
N HIS A 109 -24.20 -9.53 -5.11
CA HIS A 109 -23.65 -8.21 -4.84
C HIS A 109 -23.68 -7.98 -3.33
N VAL A 110 -22.56 -7.61 -2.72
CA VAL A 110 -22.48 -7.39 -1.27
C VAL A 110 -22.47 -5.90 -0.99
N TYR A 111 -23.42 -5.41 -0.21
CA TYR A 111 -23.45 -4.04 0.30
C TYR A 111 -23.42 -4.07 1.83
N THR A 112 -22.49 -3.35 2.44
CA THR A 112 -22.30 -3.31 3.89
C THR A 112 -22.60 -1.90 4.40
N TYR A 113 -23.46 -1.80 5.41
CA TYR A 113 -23.84 -0.54 6.05
C TYR A 113 -23.68 -0.64 7.58
N PRO A 114 -23.04 0.34 8.24
CA PRO A 114 -22.32 1.48 7.66
C PRO A 114 -21.00 1.06 6.98
N GLU A 115 -20.53 1.90 6.04
CA GLU A 115 -19.30 1.65 5.28
C GLU A 115 -18.06 1.78 6.18
N GLY A 116 -17.04 0.94 5.97
CA GLY A 116 -15.76 1.04 6.67
C GLY A 116 -15.68 0.45 8.08
N VAL A 117 -16.73 -0.25 8.56
CA VAL A 117 -16.71 -0.91 9.87
C VAL A 117 -16.32 -2.38 9.72
N GLU A 118 -15.26 -2.80 10.40
CA GLU A 118 -14.79 -4.19 10.45
C GLU A 118 -14.94 -4.76 11.87
N GLY A 119 -15.10 -6.09 11.98
CA GLY A 119 -15.11 -6.77 13.28
C GLY A 119 -16.40 -6.72 14.11
N GLY A 120 -17.47 -6.13 13.57
CA GLY A 120 -18.82 -6.16 14.16
C GLY A 120 -19.65 -7.39 13.77
N ILE A 121 -20.78 -7.62 14.46
CA ILE A 121 -21.78 -8.62 14.02
C ILE A 121 -22.73 -7.95 13.03
N PHE A 122 -22.82 -8.52 11.84
CA PHE A 122 -23.70 -8.04 10.77
C PHE A 122 -24.85 -9.00 10.51
N SER A 123 -26.07 -8.47 10.43
CA SER A 123 -27.21 -9.18 9.86
C SER A 123 -27.02 -9.32 8.35
N LYS A 124 -27.32 -10.50 7.81
CA LYS A 124 -27.27 -10.78 6.37
C LYS A 124 -28.69 -10.91 5.83
N THR A 125 -29.13 -9.93 5.07
CA THR A 125 -30.42 -9.96 4.36
C THR A 125 -30.17 -10.19 2.87
N TYR A 126 -30.90 -11.13 2.27
CA TYR A 126 -30.81 -11.43 0.84
C TYR A 126 -32.04 -10.88 0.13
N VAL A 127 -31.83 -9.97 -0.82
CA VAL A 127 -32.87 -9.37 -1.65
C VAL A 127 -32.62 -9.78 -3.10
N GLY A 128 -33.59 -10.44 -3.72
CA GLY A 128 -33.51 -10.73 -5.16
C GLY A 128 -33.68 -9.43 -5.95
N ILE A 129 -32.70 -9.10 -6.80
CA ILE A 129 -32.84 -7.99 -7.74
C ILE A 129 -33.46 -8.52 -9.03
N ASP A 130 -32.86 -9.57 -9.61
CA ASP A 130 -33.27 -10.17 -10.88
C ASP A 130 -33.18 -11.71 -10.84
N GLU A 131 -33.56 -12.35 -11.95
CA GLU A 131 -33.40 -13.79 -12.16
C GLU A 131 -31.95 -14.27 -11.99
N HIS A 132 -30.97 -13.40 -12.25
CA HIS A 132 -29.54 -13.73 -12.16
C HIS A 132 -28.77 -12.98 -11.06
N ASN A 133 -29.40 -12.02 -10.35
CA ASN A 133 -28.72 -11.14 -9.39
C ASN A 133 -29.39 -11.19 -8.01
N VAL A 134 -28.58 -11.32 -6.96
CA VAL A 134 -29.02 -11.25 -5.57
C VAL A 134 -28.18 -10.20 -4.84
N LEU A 135 -28.84 -9.28 -4.13
CA LEU A 135 -28.19 -8.35 -3.22
C LEU A 135 -28.10 -8.99 -1.83
N ARG A 136 -26.89 -9.06 -1.28
CA ARG A 136 -26.65 -9.36 0.13
C ARG A 136 -26.40 -8.05 0.85
N LEU A 137 -27.39 -7.61 1.63
CA LEU A 137 -27.27 -6.48 2.53
C LEU A 137 -26.68 -6.96 3.86
N ARG A 138 -25.57 -6.34 4.27
CA ARG A 138 -24.93 -6.54 5.58
C ARG A 138 -25.19 -5.30 6.43
N THR A 139 -26.05 -5.42 7.43
CA THR A 139 -26.36 -4.32 8.35
C THR A 139 -25.70 -4.60 9.68
N LEU A 140 -24.91 -3.65 10.19
CA LEU A 140 -24.28 -3.75 11.50
C LEU A 140 -25.37 -3.84 12.58
N MET A 141 -25.35 -4.93 13.36
CA MET A 141 -26.24 -5.13 14.50
C MET A 141 -25.53 -4.88 15.82
N VAL A 142 -24.29 -5.34 15.94
CA VAL A 142 -23.47 -5.13 17.14
C VAL A 142 -22.14 -4.51 16.72
N PRO A 143 -21.80 -3.32 17.23
CA PRO A 143 -20.54 -2.67 16.91
C PRO A 143 -19.35 -3.46 17.45
N PRO A 144 -18.17 -3.36 16.79
CA PRO A 144 -16.96 -4.04 17.26
C PRO A 144 -16.59 -3.65 18.69
N ASP A 145 -16.79 -2.39 19.07
CA ASP A 145 -16.42 -1.89 20.40
C ASP A 145 -17.14 -2.63 21.54
N GLU A 146 -18.40 -3.05 21.33
CA GLU A 146 -19.16 -3.83 22.33
C GLU A 146 -18.71 -5.29 22.41
N LEU A 147 -18.25 -5.87 21.30
CA LEU A 147 -17.84 -7.27 21.23
C LEU A 147 -16.44 -7.49 21.79
N TRP A 148 -15.55 -6.53 21.58
CA TRP A 148 -14.13 -6.68 21.90
C TRP A 148 -13.73 -5.95 23.19
N SER A 149 -14.56 -5.05 23.74
CA SER A 149 -14.32 -4.36 25.02
C SER A 149 -14.32 -5.28 26.25
N GLN A 150 -15.05 -6.40 26.23
CA GLN A 150 -15.09 -7.32 27.37
C GLN A 150 -13.82 -8.16 27.54
N LYS A 151 -12.91 -8.18 26.54
CA LYS A 151 -11.69 -8.98 26.63
C LYS A 151 -10.59 -8.34 27.49
N THR A 152 -10.72 -7.06 27.82
CA THR A 152 -9.76 -6.32 28.66
C THR A 152 -10.25 -6.06 30.09
N SER A 153 -11.50 -6.38 30.44
CA SER A 153 -12.06 -6.07 31.77
C SER A 153 -12.16 -7.27 32.72
N GLY A 154 -11.42 -8.35 32.44
CA GLY A 154 -11.32 -9.56 33.25
C GLY A 154 -10.06 -9.63 34.11
N GLN A 155 -9.57 -8.50 34.66
CA GLN A 155 -8.54 -8.49 35.68
C GLN A 155 -8.55 -7.15 36.43
N ASN A 156 -9.49 -6.98 37.36
CA ASN A 156 -9.30 -6.10 38.52
C ASN A 156 -10.32 -6.50 39.59
N THR A 157 -9.96 -7.56 40.30
CA THR A 157 -10.56 -7.94 41.57
C THR A 157 -9.99 -7.02 42.65
N GLN A 158 -10.90 -6.26 43.28
CA GLN A 158 -10.82 -5.74 44.64
C GLN A 158 -9.74 -4.70 44.97
N ASP A 159 -10.14 -3.42 44.90
CA ASP A 159 -9.79 -2.47 45.96
C ASP A 159 -11.08 -2.05 46.66
N ILE A 160 -11.34 -2.70 47.80
CA ILE A 160 -12.44 -2.37 48.71
C ILE A 160 -11.96 -1.21 49.59
N GLU A 161 -12.56 -0.04 49.39
CA GLU A 161 -12.44 1.10 50.29
C GLU A 161 -13.35 0.86 51.53
N PRO A 162 -12.84 0.86 52.77
CA PRO A 162 -13.69 0.68 53.95
C PRO A 162 -14.28 2.04 54.35
N SER A 163 -15.54 2.27 53.95
CA SER A 163 -16.41 3.25 54.61
C SER A 163 -17.11 2.57 55.78
N GLN A 164 -16.68 2.85 57.01
CA GLN A 164 -17.38 2.44 58.23
C GLN A 164 -18.23 3.62 58.74
N GLY A 165 -19.54 3.40 58.70
CA GLY A 165 -20.57 4.32 59.17
C GLY A 165 -20.66 4.41 60.69
N GLN A 166 -21.24 5.52 61.12
CA GLN A 166 -21.51 5.91 62.50
C GLN A 166 -22.75 5.18 63.07
N SER A 167 -22.61 4.76 64.33
CA SER A 167 -23.58 4.92 65.44
C SER A 167 -24.82 4.01 65.52
N SER A 168 -24.86 3.10 66.50
CA SER A 168 -25.53 3.34 67.80
C SER A 168 -25.65 2.09 68.69
N LYS A 169 -25.16 2.23 69.94
CA LYS A 169 -25.68 1.79 71.25
C LYS A 169 -26.15 0.35 71.54
N GLU A 170 -25.50 -0.26 72.54
CA GLU A 170 -26.03 -0.93 73.77
C GLU A 170 -24.77 -1.42 74.53
N GLU A 171 -24.30 -0.83 75.63
CA GLU A 171 -24.73 -0.89 77.05
C GLU A 171 -24.69 -2.29 77.68
N GLU A 172 -24.20 -2.36 78.94
CA GLU A 172 -23.90 -3.53 79.83
C GLU A 172 -22.51 -4.19 79.66
N GLU A 173 -21.71 -4.48 80.69
CA GLU A 173 -21.89 -4.37 82.14
C GLU A 173 -20.52 -4.32 82.88
N LYS A 174 -20.59 -3.61 84.02
CA LYS A 174 -19.75 -3.41 85.21
C LYS A 174 -18.50 -4.25 85.52
N LYS A 175 -17.56 -3.50 86.12
CA LYS A 175 -16.85 -3.77 87.40
C LYS A 175 -17.29 -4.99 88.20
#